data_AF-A0A2W4NLT2-F1
#
_entry.id   AF-A0A2W4NLT2-F1
#
_cell.length_a   1.000
_cell.length_b   1.000
_cell.length_c   1.000
_cell.angle_alpha   90.00
_cell.angle_beta   90.00
_cell.angle_gamma   90.00
#
_symmetry.space_group_name_H-M   'P 1'
#
loop_
_entity.id
_entity.type
_entity.pdbx_description
1 polymer ?
#
loop_
_entity_poly.entity_id
_entity_poly.type
_entity_poly.pdbx_seq_one_letter_code
_entity_poly.pdbx_strand_id
1 'polypeptide(L)'
;MAASDFPFRALARATPGRLLAAILPAVFALAACASPDNPTGWPVETVAHAPQIDAPAVWFAGSAPVAHWIGSDNTGIHHDTRKLEAEITEAPVVLPLPPTHPYSVQAVEGSAGGHVFWLDRGDDGNRLYTALITAGLEVRRGPTTVSDRPAFHYDAVSDGRGGAGGPWPRPL
;
A
#
# COMPACT_ATOMS: atom_id res chain seq x y z
N MET A 1 63.27 40.99 3.78
CA MET A 1 62.16 41.96 3.65
C MET A 1 61.97 42.16 2.15
N ALA A 2 61.09 41.38 1.56
CA ALA A 2 61.09 41.09 0.12
C ALA A 2 59.93 41.77 -0.61
N ALA A 3 60.32 42.54 -1.62
CA ALA A 3 59.71 42.83 -2.92
C ALA A 3 58.19 42.71 -3.08
N SER A 4 57.59 43.89 -3.29
CA SER A 4 56.57 44.13 -4.31
C SER A 4 56.97 43.53 -5.66
N ASP A 5 56.07 42.79 -6.31
CA ASP A 5 55.87 42.82 -7.76
C ASP A 5 54.59 42.04 -8.14
N PHE A 6 53.62 42.77 -8.69
CA PHE A 6 52.51 42.20 -9.45
C PHE A 6 53.04 41.65 -10.78
N PRO A 7 52.49 40.52 -11.25
CA PRO A 7 52.16 40.46 -12.66
C PRO A 7 50.70 40.03 -12.85
N PHE A 8 49.88 41.01 -13.22
CA PHE A 8 48.83 40.81 -14.21
C PHE A 8 49.48 40.13 -15.43
N ARG A 9 49.21 38.85 -15.65
CA ARG A 9 49.14 38.18 -16.97
C ARG A 9 49.06 36.66 -16.79
N ALA A 10 47.83 36.15 -16.82
CA ALA A 10 47.48 34.95 -17.58
C ALA A 10 45.96 34.78 -17.52
N LEU A 11 45.24 35.72 -18.11
CA LEU A 11 43.85 35.48 -18.54
C LEU A 11 43.93 34.52 -19.75
N ALA A 12 44.25 33.26 -19.49
CA ALA A 12 44.18 32.20 -20.47
C ALA A 12 42.70 31.87 -20.68
N ARG A 13 42.14 32.47 -21.72
CA ARG A 13 40.87 32.17 -22.40
C ARG A 13 40.32 30.79 -22.06
N ALA A 14 39.53 30.70 -20.99
CA ALA A 14 38.59 29.60 -20.82
C ALA A 14 37.39 29.92 -21.71
N THR A 15 37.22 29.12 -22.75
CA THR A 15 36.13 29.22 -23.73
C THR A 15 34.79 29.16 -22.99
N PRO A 16 33.85 30.11 -23.20
CA PRO A 16 32.60 30.20 -22.42
C PRO A 16 31.66 28.99 -22.60
N GLY A 17 31.96 28.09 -23.54
CA GLY A 17 31.10 26.94 -23.87
C GLY A 17 31.25 25.70 -22.99
N ARG A 18 32.24 25.62 -22.08
CA ARG A 18 32.50 24.37 -21.32
C ARG A 18 32.11 24.40 -19.83
N LEU A 19 31.93 25.58 -19.22
CA LEU A 19 31.46 25.66 -17.82
C LEU A 19 29.94 25.45 -17.69
N LEU A 20 29.16 25.77 -18.73
CA LEU A 20 27.70 25.61 -18.74
C LEU A 20 27.25 24.14 -18.86
N ALA A 21 28.10 23.25 -19.39
CA ALA A 21 27.74 21.85 -19.62
C ALA A 21 27.81 20.96 -18.35
N ALA A 22 28.51 21.41 -17.30
CA ALA A 22 28.65 20.64 -16.06
C ALA A 22 27.58 20.97 -15.00
N ILE A 23 26.89 22.11 -15.14
CA ILE A 23 25.91 22.56 -14.14
C ILE A 23 24.51 21.99 -14.44
N LEU A 24 24.18 21.74 -15.72
CA LEU A 24 22.87 21.22 -16.12
C LEU A 24 22.51 19.83 -15.51
N PRO A 25 23.39 18.80 -15.50
CA PRO A 25 22.99 17.50 -14.97
C PRO A 25 22.85 17.48 -13.43
N ALA A 26 23.51 18.40 -12.71
CA ALA A 26 23.40 18.49 -11.26
C ALA A 26 22.05 19.08 -10.79
N VAL A 27 21.44 19.97 -11.57
CA VAL A 27 20.12 20.55 -11.26
C VAL A 27 19.00 19.54 -11.52
N PHE A 28 19.13 18.66 -12.52
CA PHE A 28 18.16 17.59 -12.76
C PHE A 28 18.22 16.45 -11.72
N ALA A 29 19.37 16.22 -11.09
CA ALA A 29 19.51 15.19 -10.04
C ALA A 29 18.87 15.58 -8.70
N LEU A 30 18.63 16.87 -8.45
CA LEU A 30 18.05 17.37 -7.19
C LEU A 30 16.53 17.51 -7.22
N ALA A 31 15.90 17.48 -8.39
CA ALA A 31 14.44 17.64 -8.52
C ALA A 31 13.64 16.34 -8.34
N ALA A 32 14.30 15.19 -8.17
CA ALA A 32 13.65 13.88 -8.26
C ALA A 32 13.14 13.30 -6.92
N CYS A 33 13.27 14.02 -5.79
CA CYS A 33 12.84 13.52 -4.48
C CYS A 33 11.88 14.48 -3.74
N ALA A 34 11.15 15.33 -4.47
CA ALA A 34 10.02 16.03 -3.86
C ALA A 34 8.90 15.00 -3.65
N SER A 35 8.64 14.64 -2.39
CA SER A 35 7.42 13.91 -2.04
C SER A 35 6.22 14.76 -2.51
N PRO A 36 5.19 14.15 -3.12
CA PRO A 36 4.07 14.92 -3.66
C PRO A 36 3.48 15.79 -2.55
N ASP A 37 3.46 17.11 -2.76
CA ASP A 37 2.78 18.04 -1.88
C ASP A 37 1.33 17.56 -1.73
N ASN A 38 0.88 17.35 -0.50
CA ASN A 38 -0.46 16.89 -0.21
C ASN A 38 -1.49 17.98 -0.60
N PRO A 39 -2.24 17.79 -1.70
CA PRO A 39 -3.05 18.86 -2.28
C PRO A 39 -4.31 19.17 -1.47
N THR A 40 -4.64 18.33 -0.48
CA THR A 40 -5.89 18.42 0.27
C THR A 40 -5.75 19.14 1.62
N GLY A 41 -4.54 19.21 2.18
CA GLY A 41 -4.30 19.66 3.56
C GLY A 41 -4.79 18.68 4.64
N TRP A 42 -5.34 17.52 4.27
CA TRP A 42 -5.77 16.48 5.21
C TRP A 42 -4.56 15.69 5.68
N PRO A 43 -4.48 15.22 6.94
CA PRO A 43 -3.38 14.35 7.35
C PRO A 43 -3.24 13.15 6.39
N VAL A 44 -2.04 12.97 5.82
CA VAL A 44 -1.70 11.80 5.00
C VAL A 44 -0.75 10.95 5.81
N GLU A 45 -1.11 9.69 5.98
CA GLU A 45 -0.32 8.72 6.73
C GLU A 45 0.06 7.55 5.82
N THR A 46 1.33 7.17 5.84
CA THR A 46 1.81 6.02 5.07
C THR A 46 1.60 4.74 5.87
N VAL A 47 0.66 3.92 5.41
CA VAL A 47 0.32 2.64 6.04
C VAL A 47 1.43 1.60 5.84
N ALA A 48 1.99 1.51 4.63
CA ALA A 48 3.08 0.60 4.28
C ALA A 48 3.73 0.99 2.95
N HIS A 49 4.97 0.55 2.74
CA HIS A 49 5.62 0.57 1.42
C HIS A 49 5.56 -0.85 0.84
N ALA A 50 4.51 -1.14 0.07
CA ALA A 50 4.31 -2.44 -0.57
C ALA A 50 3.76 -2.25 -1.99
N PRO A 51 4.11 -3.14 -2.95
CA PRO A 51 3.39 -3.21 -4.22
C PRO A 51 1.92 -3.53 -3.98
N GLN A 52 1.02 -2.81 -4.65
CA GLN A 52 -0.43 -3.01 -4.51
C GLN A 52 -1.11 -3.13 -5.87
N ILE A 53 -2.00 -4.13 -5.98
CA ILE A 53 -2.87 -4.35 -7.16
C ILE A 53 -4.27 -3.77 -6.94
N ASP A 54 -4.69 -3.62 -5.69
CA ASP A 54 -5.96 -3.05 -5.25
C ASP A 54 -5.72 -2.15 -4.03
N ALA A 55 -6.65 -1.24 -3.74
CA ALA A 55 -6.56 -0.38 -2.57
C ALA A 55 -6.65 -1.20 -1.27
N PRO A 56 -6.05 -0.73 -0.16
CA PRO A 56 -6.23 -1.38 1.14
C PRO A 56 -7.69 -1.36 1.56
N ALA A 57 -8.17 -2.49 2.06
CA ALA A 57 -9.43 -2.59 2.77
C ALA A 57 -9.26 -1.99 4.18
N VAL A 58 -10.22 -1.17 4.63
CA VAL A 58 -10.14 -0.48 5.92
C VAL A 58 -11.41 -0.72 6.74
N TRP A 59 -11.24 -0.96 8.04
CA TRP A 59 -12.31 -0.95 9.04
C TRP A 59 -11.81 -0.31 10.33
N PHE A 60 -12.69 -0.07 11.30
CA PHE A 60 -12.30 0.45 12.61
C PHE A 60 -12.30 -0.66 13.67
N ALA A 61 -11.25 -0.67 14.50
CA ALA A 61 -11.17 -1.46 15.72
C ALA A 61 -11.22 -0.49 16.91
N GLY A 62 -12.44 -0.16 17.37
CA GLY A 62 -12.65 0.95 18.27
C GLY A 62 -12.43 2.28 17.53
N SER A 63 -11.51 3.12 18.00
CA SER A 63 -11.17 4.39 17.32
C SER A 63 -10.00 4.27 16.34
N ALA A 64 -9.31 3.13 16.30
CA ALA A 64 -8.14 2.93 15.46
C ALA A 64 -8.55 2.32 14.11
N PRO A 65 -8.19 2.92 12.97
CA PRO A 65 -8.35 2.26 11.70
C PRO A 65 -7.41 1.06 11.60
N VAL A 66 -7.89 0.01 10.94
CA VAL A 66 -7.09 -1.15 10.58
C VAL A 66 -7.12 -1.27 9.06
N ALA A 67 -5.95 -1.33 8.45
CA ALA A 67 -5.78 -1.51 7.03
C ALA A 67 -5.34 -2.94 6.74
N HIS A 68 -5.91 -3.54 5.70
CA HIS A 68 -5.56 -4.86 5.19
C HIS A 68 -5.35 -4.78 3.69
N TRP A 69 -4.30 -5.40 3.17
CA TRP A 69 -4.01 -5.38 1.74
C TRP A 69 -3.36 -6.68 1.29
N ILE A 70 -3.35 -6.89 -0.02
CA ILE A 70 -2.56 -7.95 -0.65
C ILE A 70 -1.15 -7.42 -0.87
N GLY A 71 -0.20 -7.96 -0.11
CA GLY A 71 1.22 -7.66 -0.23
C GLY A 71 1.94 -8.62 -1.17
N SER A 72 3.15 -8.23 -1.57
CA SER A 72 4.07 -9.13 -2.25
C SER A 72 5.52 -8.76 -1.93
N ASP A 73 6.32 -9.79 -1.68
CA ASP A 73 7.77 -9.67 -1.49
C ASP A 73 8.49 -10.94 -2.00
N ASN A 74 9.74 -11.12 -1.60
CA ASN A 74 10.56 -12.26 -2.01
C ASN A 74 10.03 -13.62 -1.52
N THR A 75 9.12 -13.64 -0.55
CA THR A 75 8.47 -14.85 -0.02
C THR A 75 7.18 -15.21 -0.78
N GLY A 76 6.68 -14.29 -1.61
CA GLY A 76 5.50 -14.50 -2.45
C GLY A 76 4.43 -13.45 -2.20
N ILE A 77 3.20 -13.80 -2.61
CA ILE A 77 2.00 -13.00 -2.37
C ILE A 77 1.44 -13.37 -1.00
N HIS A 78 1.00 -12.39 -0.23
CA HIS A 78 0.46 -12.61 1.10
C HIS A 78 -0.57 -11.54 1.50
N HIS A 79 -1.26 -11.78 2.61
CA HIS A 79 -2.24 -10.87 3.17
C HIS A 79 -1.60 -10.13 4.34
N ASP A 80 -1.39 -8.82 4.19
CA ASP A 80 -0.85 -7.98 5.24
C ASP A 80 -1.98 -7.27 5.99
N THR A 81 -1.77 -6.98 7.27
CA THR A 81 -2.66 -6.15 8.06
C THR A 81 -1.89 -5.28 9.03
N ARG A 82 -2.34 -4.04 9.22
CA ARG A 82 -1.74 -3.11 10.17
C ARG A 82 -2.82 -2.28 10.84
N LYS A 83 -2.74 -2.18 12.16
CA LYS A 83 -3.53 -1.23 12.94
C LYS A 83 -2.81 0.11 12.94
N LEU A 84 -3.55 1.17 12.64
CA LEU A 84 -3.04 2.54 12.58
C LEU A 84 -3.31 3.19 13.95
N GLU A 85 -2.24 3.35 14.72
CA GLU A 85 -2.26 4.07 15.99
C GLU A 85 -1.51 5.39 15.84
N ALA A 86 -1.54 6.26 16.85
CA ALA A 86 -0.97 7.61 16.78
C ALA A 86 0.51 7.65 16.38
N GLU A 87 1.24 6.56 16.60
CA GLU A 87 2.59 6.35 16.08
C GLU A 87 2.69 4.92 15.54
N ILE A 88 2.88 4.77 14.22
CA ILE A 88 2.96 3.46 13.60
C ILE A 88 4.38 2.88 13.75
N THR A 89 4.62 2.22 14.88
CA THR A 89 5.95 1.67 15.24
C THR A 89 6.13 0.20 14.84
N GLU A 90 5.05 -0.56 14.76
CA GLU A 90 5.10 -2.01 14.50
C GLU A 90 4.99 -2.31 13.00
N ALA A 91 5.73 -3.32 12.52
CA ALA A 91 5.62 -3.79 11.15
C ALA A 91 4.21 -4.37 10.86
N PRO A 92 3.77 -4.39 9.59
CA PRO A 92 2.56 -5.13 9.21
C PRO A 92 2.63 -6.60 9.64
N VAL A 93 1.47 -7.14 10.04
CA VAL A 93 1.29 -8.56 10.34
C VAL A 93 0.89 -9.28 9.07
N VAL A 94 1.69 -10.26 8.65
CA VAL A 94 1.32 -11.21 7.59
C VAL A 94 0.36 -12.24 8.18
N LEU A 95 -0.86 -12.29 7.65
CA LEU A 95 -1.90 -13.19 8.12
C LEU A 95 -1.78 -14.57 7.48
N PRO A 96 -2.13 -15.65 8.21
CA PRO A 96 -2.15 -17.02 7.69
C PRO A 96 -3.40 -17.28 6.83
N LEU A 97 -3.67 -16.39 5.87
CA LEU A 97 -4.72 -16.54 4.87
C LEU A 97 -4.12 -17.11 3.59
N PRO A 98 -4.82 -18.00 2.87
CA PRO A 98 -4.31 -18.65 1.69
C PRO A 98 -4.06 -17.61 0.61
N PRO A 99 -2.83 -17.50 0.09
CA PRO A 99 -2.57 -16.86 -1.16
C PRO A 99 -2.48 -17.94 -2.24
N THR A 100 -3.30 -17.84 -3.29
CA THR A 100 -2.93 -18.46 -4.58
C THR A 100 -2.60 -17.35 -5.56
N HIS A 101 -3.59 -16.53 -5.89
CA HIS A 101 -3.47 -15.34 -6.73
C HIS A 101 -4.57 -14.30 -6.36
N PRO A 102 -4.59 -13.78 -5.12
CA PRO A 102 -5.56 -12.76 -4.72
C PRO A 102 -5.33 -11.47 -5.50
N TYR A 103 -6.43 -10.80 -5.91
CA TYR A 103 -6.33 -9.59 -6.74
C TYR A 103 -7.34 -8.49 -6.40
N SER A 104 -8.25 -8.73 -5.46
CA SER A 104 -9.15 -7.70 -4.95
C SER A 104 -9.49 -7.97 -3.50
N VAL A 105 -9.61 -6.91 -2.70
CA VAL A 105 -9.89 -7.03 -1.27
C VAL A 105 -10.80 -5.91 -0.76
N GLN A 106 -11.76 -6.27 0.08
CA GLN A 106 -12.65 -5.34 0.77
C GLN A 106 -12.88 -5.81 2.20
N ALA A 107 -13.26 -4.88 3.07
CA ALA A 107 -13.57 -5.18 4.46
C ALA A 107 -14.82 -4.44 4.90
N VAL A 108 -15.54 -5.05 5.83
CA VAL A 108 -16.58 -4.38 6.60
C VAL A 108 -16.35 -4.58 8.08
N GLU A 109 -16.67 -3.56 8.86
CA GLU A 109 -16.59 -3.62 10.31
C GLU A 109 -17.66 -4.59 10.86
N GLY A 110 -17.21 -5.52 11.70
CA GLY A 110 -18.04 -6.44 12.46
C GLY A 110 -17.87 -6.24 13.96
N SER A 111 -18.74 -6.85 14.76
CA SER A 111 -18.77 -6.68 16.22
C SER A 111 -17.53 -7.21 16.95
N ALA A 112 -16.68 -7.96 16.25
CA ALA A 112 -15.51 -8.60 16.82
C ALA A 112 -14.23 -8.39 15.99
N GLY A 113 -14.26 -7.41 15.08
CA GLY A 113 -13.18 -7.10 14.15
C GLY A 113 -13.66 -7.00 12.71
N GLY A 114 -12.74 -6.99 11.76
CA GLY A 114 -13.03 -6.80 10.34
C GLY A 114 -13.36 -8.11 9.64
N HIS A 115 -14.51 -8.16 8.97
CA HIS A 115 -14.77 -9.22 7.99
C HIS A 115 -14.14 -8.80 6.66
N VAL A 116 -13.08 -9.51 6.28
CA VAL A 116 -12.37 -9.30 5.02
C VAL A 116 -12.91 -10.27 3.98
N PHE A 117 -13.06 -9.78 2.77
CA PHE A 117 -13.48 -10.51 1.59
C PHE A 117 -12.43 -10.30 0.51
N TRP A 118 -12.14 -11.34 -0.28
CA TRP A 118 -11.22 -11.21 -1.41
C TRP A 118 -11.55 -12.16 -2.55
N LEU A 119 -11.23 -11.74 -3.77
CA LEU A 119 -11.24 -12.60 -4.95
C LEU A 119 -9.84 -13.18 -5.17
N ASP A 120 -9.79 -14.49 -5.33
CA ASP A 120 -8.58 -15.24 -5.66
C ASP A 120 -8.76 -15.98 -6.99
N ARG A 121 -7.77 -15.93 -7.88
CA ARG A 121 -7.80 -16.65 -9.17
C ARG A 121 -7.43 -18.11 -8.97
N GLY A 122 -8.34 -19.00 -9.34
CA GLY A 122 -8.11 -20.44 -9.40
C GLY A 122 -8.22 -20.98 -10.82
N ASP A 123 -7.78 -22.22 -11.01
CA ASP A 123 -7.80 -22.92 -12.29
C ASP A 123 -9.23 -23.11 -12.85
N ASP A 124 -10.19 -23.36 -11.96
CA ASP A 124 -11.63 -23.50 -12.28
C ASP A 124 -12.38 -22.15 -12.26
N GLY A 125 -11.65 -21.03 -12.27
CA GLY A 125 -12.17 -19.68 -12.19
C GLY A 125 -12.02 -19.03 -10.81
N ASN A 126 -12.30 -17.73 -10.77
CA ASN A 126 -12.10 -16.89 -9.59
C ASN A 126 -13.08 -17.26 -8.46
N ARG A 127 -12.61 -17.29 -7.22
CA ARG A 127 -13.43 -17.63 -6.04
C ARG A 127 -13.44 -16.48 -5.04
N LEU A 128 -14.61 -16.25 -4.44
CA LEU A 128 -14.77 -15.29 -3.35
C LEU A 128 -14.55 -16.00 -2.02
N TYR A 129 -13.65 -15.45 -1.21
CA TYR A 129 -13.32 -15.92 0.12
C TYR A 129 -13.66 -14.86 1.16
N THR A 130 -13.78 -15.30 2.41
CA THR A 130 -13.88 -14.41 3.56
C THR A 130 -13.11 -14.94 4.77
N ALA A 131 -12.71 -14.02 5.64
CA ALA A 131 -12.14 -14.30 6.96
C ALA A 131 -12.53 -13.18 7.93
N LEU A 132 -12.57 -13.51 9.22
CA LEU A 132 -12.76 -12.55 10.30
C LEU A 132 -11.44 -12.32 11.01
N ILE A 133 -10.96 -11.09 10.95
CA ILE A 133 -9.74 -10.62 11.60
C ILE A 133 -10.13 -9.88 12.87
N THR A 134 -9.55 -10.24 14.02
CA THR A 134 -9.82 -9.58 15.30
C THR A 134 -9.16 -8.20 15.39
N ALA A 135 -9.53 -7.42 16.40
CA ALA A 135 -8.82 -6.19 16.74
C ALA A 135 -7.34 -6.39 17.13
N GLY A 136 -6.96 -7.63 17.52
CA GLY A 136 -5.58 -8.03 17.78
C GLY A 136 -4.82 -8.50 16.54
N LEU A 137 -5.38 -8.30 15.35
CA LEU A 137 -4.80 -8.70 14.06
C LEU A 137 -4.62 -10.21 13.90
N GLU A 138 -5.53 -10.98 14.49
CA GLU A 138 -5.54 -12.45 14.39
C GLU A 138 -6.69 -12.93 13.52
N VAL A 139 -6.46 -13.98 12.73
CA VAL A 139 -7.55 -14.67 12.00
C VAL A 139 -8.35 -15.51 13.00
N ARG A 140 -9.58 -15.10 13.30
CA ARG A 140 -10.48 -15.82 14.21
C ARG A 140 -11.33 -16.86 13.52
N ARG A 141 -11.70 -16.62 12.26
CA ARG A 141 -12.51 -17.50 11.43
C ARG A 141 -12.11 -17.34 9.97
N GLY A 142 -12.15 -18.43 9.23
CA GLY A 142 -11.74 -18.48 7.83
C GLY A 142 -10.28 -18.94 7.68
N PRO A 143 -9.75 -18.96 6.45
CA PRO A 143 -10.43 -18.62 5.20
C PRO A 143 -11.66 -19.50 4.93
N THR A 144 -12.70 -18.95 4.32
CA THR A 144 -13.87 -19.72 3.89
C THR A 144 -14.29 -19.25 2.51
N THR A 145 -14.38 -20.17 1.56
CA THR A 145 -14.97 -19.89 0.25
C THR A 145 -16.46 -19.65 0.42
N VAL A 146 -16.95 -18.50 -0.02
CA VAL A 146 -18.38 -18.17 0.02
C VAL A 146 -19.05 -18.39 -1.33
N SER A 147 -18.30 -18.35 -2.44
CA SER A 147 -18.86 -18.57 -3.77
C SER A 147 -18.90 -20.06 -4.17
N ASP A 148 -20.10 -20.56 -4.48
CA ASP A 148 -20.32 -21.91 -5.04
C ASP A 148 -19.92 -22.01 -6.53
N ARG A 149 -19.82 -20.87 -7.21
CA ARG A 149 -19.44 -20.72 -8.63
C ARG A 149 -18.33 -19.66 -8.80
N PRO A 150 -17.77 -19.52 -10.02
CA PRO A 150 -16.87 -18.41 -10.31
C PRO A 150 -17.50 -17.04 -10.01
N ALA A 151 -16.74 -16.17 -9.34
CA ALA A 151 -17.13 -14.81 -8.98
C ALA A 151 -16.13 -13.81 -9.56
N PHE A 152 -16.61 -12.80 -10.29
CA PHE A 152 -15.75 -11.82 -10.98
C PHE A 152 -15.74 -10.45 -10.31
N HIS A 153 -16.85 -10.14 -9.64
CA HIS A 153 -17.05 -8.93 -8.86
C HIS A 153 -17.77 -9.32 -7.58
N TYR A 154 -17.63 -8.50 -6.56
CA TYR A 154 -18.38 -8.61 -5.33
C TYR A 154 -18.46 -7.23 -4.69
N ASP A 155 -19.35 -7.10 -3.73
CA ASP A 155 -19.33 -6.02 -2.76
C ASP A 155 -19.26 -6.64 -1.36
N ALA A 156 -18.91 -5.87 -0.34
CA ALA A 156 -18.91 -6.29 1.05
C ALA A 156 -19.88 -5.41 1.84
N VAL A 157 -20.84 -6.03 2.53
CA VAL A 157 -21.93 -5.33 3.19
C VAL A 157 -22.05 -5.80 4.63
N SER A 158 -22.18 -4.84 5.56
CA SER A 158 -22.50 -5.13 6.96
C SER A 158 -23.99 -5.46 7.13
N ASP A 159 -24.31 -6.42 8.00
CA ASP A 159 -25.70 -6.70 8.38
C ASP A 159 -26.25 -5.74 9.46
N GLY A 160 -25.41 -4.81 9.94
CA GLY A 160 -25.74 -3.85 11.02
C GLY A 160 -25.84 -4.46 12.43
N ARG A 161 -25.58 -5.76 12.57
CA ARG A 161 -25.60 -6.53 13.84
C ARG A 161 -24.25 -7.17 14.15
N GLY A 162 -23.21 -6.80 13.39
CA GLY A 162 -21.83 -7.27 13.55
C GLY A 162 -21.46 -8.45 12.67
N GLY A 163 -22.38 -8.93 11.83
CA GLY A 163 -22.12 -9.83 10.73
C GLY A 163 -21.85 -9.09 9.42
N ALA A 164 -21.48 -9.87 8.40
CA ALA A 164 -21.14 -9.37 7.09
C ALA A 164 -21.59 -10.37 6.01
N GLY A 165 -21.92 -9.85 4.84
CA GLY A 165 -22.15 -10.63 3.63
C GLY A 165 -21.35 -10.03 2.47
N GLY A 166 -20.88 -10.89 1.58
CA GLY A 166 -20.28 -10.45 0.33
C GLY A 166 -21.18 -10.86 -0.83
N PRO A 167 -22.11 -10.04 -1.33
CA PRO A 167 -22.90 -10.40 -2.51
C PRO A 167 -22.04 -10.38 -3.78
N TRP A 168 -22.29 -11.32 -4.70
CA TRP A 168 -21.67 -11.36 -6.03
C TRP A 168 -22.72 -11.67 -7.12
N PRO A 169 -22.57 -11.13 -8.34
CA PRO A 169 -23.40 -11.50 -9.47
C PRO A 169 -23.12 -12.94 -9.90
N ARG A 170 -24.17 -13.67 -10.27
CA ARG A 170 -24.04 -14.99 -10.86
C ARG A 170 -23.77 -14.87 -12.37
N PRO A 171 -22.84 -15.67 -12.93
CA PRO A 171 -22.76 -15.84 -14.37
C PRO A 171 -24.11 -16.37 -14.89
N LEU A 172 -24.58 -15.83 -16.02
CA LEU A 172 -25.76 -16.32 -16.74
C LEU A 172 -25.49 -17.68 -17.38
#